data_AF-A0A9C9Y4I3-F1
#
_entry.id   AF-A0A9C9Y4I3-F1
#
_cell.length_a   1.000
_cell.length_b   1.000
_cell.length_c   1.000
_cell.angle_alpha   90.00
_cell.angle_beta   90.00
_cell.angle_gamma   90.00
#
_symmetry.space_group_name_H-M   'P 1'
#
loop_
_entity.id
_entity.type
_entity.pdbx_description
1 polymer ?
#
loop_
_entity_poly.entity_id
_entity_poly.type
_entity_poly.pdbx_seq_one_letter_code
_entity_poly.pdbx_strand_id
1 'polypeptide(L)'
;MKKASIILILFLFTLSCGKENKNMRVSGRIKGLQKGTVYLAKIQDTLLIKVDSAKLFNKETFSLQDNIESSEMYFISLSGSKTIIPFFAEKGDITVDADIDNLSKKTKIKGSKNQKLLEEYQSYISEFNNLRLNYLKDKFDAYKAKDSLAIVIAERNIDLVDKRQYRYTLNYCFGNADYEISPYLTLTNLYDLSPKYMDTIIQKMPDSIKNSKYGKKLIN
;
A
#
# COMPACT_ATOMS: atom_id res chain seq x y z
N MET A 1 -64.31 29.26 -36.73
CA MET A 1 -63.92 29.37 -35.30
C MET A 1 -63.89 27.97 -34.68
N LYS A 2 -62.72 27.34 -34.59
CA LYS A 2 -62.50 26.15 -33.74
C LYS A 2 -61.22 26.42 -32.96
N LYS A 3 -61.39 26.55 -31.65
CA LYS A 3 -60.40 27.08 -30.70
C LYS A 3 -59.36 26.02 -30.36
N ALA A 4 -58.18 26.54 -30.03
CA ALA A 4 -56.92 25.88 -29.73
C ALA A 4 -56.96 24.85 -28.59
N SER A 5 -55.99 23.94 -28.61
CA SER A 5 -55.08 23.72 -27.47
C SER A 5 -53.87 22.90 -27.93
N ILE A 6 -52.75 23.60 -28.12
CA ILE A 6 -51.42 23.02 -28.30
C ILE A 6 -50.91 22.67 -26.90
N ILE A 7 -50.78 21.39 -26.60
CA ILE A 7 -50.14 20.91 -25.36
C ILE A 7 -48.65 20.71 -25.68
N LEU A 8 -47.84 21.70 -25.30
CA LEU A 8 -46.39 21.65 -25.32
C LEU A 8 -45.92 21.00 -24.01
N ILE A 9 -45.68 19.69 -24.02
CA ILE A 9 -45.01 19.00 -22.90
C ILE A 9 -43.51 19.26 -23.04
N LEU A 10 -43.05 20.29 -22.33
CA LEU A 10 -41.64 20.56 -22.10
C LEU A 10 -41.12 19.53 -21.08
N PHE A 11 -40.61 18.42 -21.58
CA PHE A 11 -39.94 17.41 -20.76
C PHE A 11 -38.54 17.94 -20.39
N LEU A 12 -38.48 18.71 -19.30
CA LEU A 12 -37.22 19.09 -18.65
C LEU A 12 -36.62 17.83 -18.03
N PHE A 13 -35.80 17.11 -18.81
CA PHE A 13 -34.81 16.20 -18.25
C PHE A 13 -33.80 17.05 -17.48
N THR A 14 -34.03 17.23 -16.18
CA THR A 14 -32.97 17.61 -15.26
C THR A 14 -31.99 16.45 -15.22
N LEU A 15 -30.92 16.56 -16.01
CA LEU A 15 -29.69 15.82 -15.77
C LEU A 15 -29.19 16.26 -14.40
N SER A 16 -29.67 15.58 -13.36
CA SER A 16 -29.04 15.57 -12.05
C SER A 16 -27.64 15.01 -12.30
N CYS A 17 -26.66 15.92 -12.33
CA CYS A 17 -25.25 15.58 -12.30
C CYS A 17 -25.01 14.92 -10.94
N GLY A 18 -25.28 13.61 -10.89
CA GLY A 18 -24.99 12.80 -9.72
C GLY A 18 -23.50 12.90 -9.48
N LYS A 19 -23.11 13.51 -8.35
CA LYS A 19 -21.74 13.36 -7.85
C LYS A 19 -21.51 11.86 -7.75
N GLU A 20 -20.70 11.31 -8.64
CA GLU A 20 -20.32 9.89 -8.56
C GLU A 20 -19.72 9.68 -7.17
N ASN A 21 -20.47 8.97 -6.32
CA ASN A 21 -19.98 8.55 -5.03
C ASN A 21 -18.94 7.46 -5.31
N LYS A 22 -17.68 7.85 -5.35
CA LYS A 22 -16.59 6.90 -5.52
C LYS A 22 -16.56 5.93 -4.34
N ASN A 23 -16.15 4.69 -4.59
CA ASN A 23 -16.27 3.59 -3.64
C ASN A 23 -15.17 3.56 -2.55
N MET A 24 -14.16 4.43 -2.64
CA MET A 24 -13.17 4.66 -1.59
C MET A 24 -13.07 6.14 -1.27
N ARG A 25 -13.05 6.45 0.02
CA ARG A 25 -12.75 7.78 0.57
C ARG A 25 -11.55 7.70 1.50
N VAL A 26 -10.59 8.58 1.28
CA VAL A 26 -9.38 8.71 2.10
C VAL A 26 -9.39 10.08 2.75
N SER A 27 -9.42 10.11 4.07
CA SER A 27 -9.45 11.35 4.84
C SER A 27 -8.42 11.31 5.96
N GLY A 28 -8.12 12.45 6.56
CA GLY A 28 -7.26 12.48 7.74
C GLY A 28 -6.57 13.82 7.92
N ARG A 29 -5.57 13.84 8.81
CA ARG A 29 -4.84 15.04 9.19
C ARG A 29 -3.34 14.89 8.93
N ILE A 30 -2.73 15.91 8.35
CA ILE A 30 -1.27 16.02 8.23
C ILE A 30 -0.82 17.20 9.09
N LYS A 31 -0.40 16.89 10.31
CA LYS A 31 0.11 17.91 11.24
C LYS A 31 1.37 18.57 10.65
N GLY A 32 1.41 19.90 10.72
CA GLY A 32 2.51 20.70 10.18
C GLY A 32 2.31 21.11 8.71
N LEU A 33 1.27 20.62 8.03
CA LEU A 33 0.94 21.01 6.66
C LEU A 33 -0.29 21.95 6.64
N GLN A 34 -0.05 23.26 6.79
CA GLN A 34 -1.12 24.27 6.83
C GLN A 34 -1.45 24.87 5.45
N LYS A 35 -0.53 24.77 4.49
CA LYS A 35 -0.68 25.26 3.12
C LYS A 35 -0.02 24.29 2.14
N GLY A 36 -0.71 23.96 1.06
CA GLY A 36 -0.21 23.05 0.03
C GLY A 36 -1.33 22.26 -0.64
N THR A 37 -0.96 21.32 -1.49
CA THR A 37 -1.90 20.35 -2.09
C THR A 37 -1.51 18.95 -1.68
N VAL A 38 -2.47 18.21 -1.14
CA VAL A 38 -2.36 16.77 -0.89
C VAL A 38 -2.88 16.04 -2.12
N TYR A 39 -2.15 15.05 -2.61
CA TYR A 39 -2.56 14.22 -3.73
C TYR A 39 -2.76 12.78 -3.28
N LEU A 40 -3.85 12.18 -3.76
CA LEU A 40 -4.02 10.73 -3.76
C LEU A 40 -3.41 10.21 -5.06
N ALA A 41 -2.52 9.24 -4.95
CA ALA A 41 -1.81 8.69 -6.09
C ALA A 41 -1.72 7.17 -6.03
N LYS A 42 -1.57 6.53 -7.19
CA LYS A 42 -1.35 5.08 -7.34
C LYS A 42 -0.36 4.79 -8.46
N ILE A 43 0.21 3.59 -8.47
CA ILE A 43 1.10 3.17 -9.55
C ILE A 43 0.28 2.52 -10.66
N GLN A 44 0.39 3.09 -11.86
CA GLN A 44 -0.15 2.53 -13.10
C GLN A 44 0.98 2.46 -14.14
N ASP A 45 1.22 1.28 -14.71
CA ASP A 45 2.26 1.07 -15.74
C ASP A 45 3.63 1.63 -15.38
N THR A 46 4.04 1.44 -14.10
CA THR A 46 5.26 1.97 -13.45
C THR A 46 5.26 3.45 -13.07
N LEU A 47 4.27 4.22 -13.52
CA LEU A 47 4.16 5.66 -13.23
C LEU A 47 3.29 5.92 -11.99
N LEU A 48 3.73 6.85 -11.15
CA LEU A 48 2.93 7.37 -10.05
C LEU A 48 1.94 8.40 -10.59
N ILE A 49 0.68 7.99 -10.74
CA ILE A 49 -0.40 8.84 -11.26
C ILE A 49 -1.22 9.44 -10.11
N LYS A 50 -1.55 10.73 -10.22
CA LYS A 50 -2.41 11.43 -9.26
C LYS A 50 -3.87 11.23 -9.69
N VAL A 51 -4.69 10.67 -8.82
CA VAL A 51 -6.10 10.34 -9.11
C VAL A 51 -7.07 11.32 -8.43
N ASP A 52 -6.61 12.02 -7.39
CA ASP A 52 -7.37 13.08 -6.74
C ASP A 52 -6.43 14.07 -6.03
N SER A 53 -6.96 15.24 -5.67
CA SER A 53 -6.20 16.25 -4.94
C SER A 53 -7.07 17.13 -4.05
N ALA A 54 -6.49 17.61 -2.96
CA ALA A 54 -7.14 18.54 -2.04
C ALA A 54 -6.18 19.67 -1.68
N LYS A 55 -6.62 20.91 -1.89
CA LYS A 55 -5.89 22.10 -1.45
C LYS A 55 -6.14 22.34 0.05
N LEU A 56 -5.06 22.55 0.79
CA LEU A 56 -5.06 22.94 2.18
C LEU A 56 -4.78 24.44 2.29
N PHE A 57 -5.63 25.13 3.04
CA PHE A 57 -5.49 26.54 3.35
C PHE A 57 -5.97 26.77 4.78
N ASN A 58 -5.03 27.03 5.70
CA ASN A 58 -5.27 27.20 7.14
C ASN A 58 -6.04 26.01 7.76
N LYS A 59 -5.88 24.82 7.18
CA LYS A 59 -6.46 23.56 7.67
C LYS A 59 -5.46 22.43 7.43
N GLU A 60 -5.40 21.49 8.36
CA GLU A 60 -4.52 20.31 8.27
C GLU A 60 -5.25 19.05 7.82
N THR A 61 -6.57 19.15 7.57
CA THR A 61 -7.41 18.01 7.21
C THR A 61 -7.69 17.97 5.71
N PHE A 62 -7.69 16.76 5.17
CA PHE A 62 -7.99 16.49 3.77
C PHE A 62 -9.05 15.40 3.63
N SER A 63 -9.70 15.37 2.47
CA SER A 63 -10.58 14.29 2.02
C SER A 63 -10.38 14.13 0.53
N LEU A 64 -10.14 12.90 0.11
CA LEU A 64 -9.82 12.47 -1.25
C LEU A 64 -10.65 11.22 -1.56
N GLN A 65 -10.82 10.90 -2.84
CA GLN A 65 -11.63 9.77 -3.26
C GLN A 65 -11.14 9.17 -4.57
N ASP A 66 -11.21 7.85 -4.69
CA ASP A 66 -10.99 7.13 -5.95
C ASP A 66 -11.93 5.93 -6.07
N ASN A 67 -12.14 5.45 -7.31
CA ASN A 67 -12.76 4.16 -7.53
C ASN A 67 -11.67 3.09 -7.58
N ILE A 68 -11.79 2.10 -6.69
CA ILE A 68 -10.88 0.97 -6.57
C ILE A 68 -11.63 -0.33 -6.88
N GLU A 69 -11.06 -1.18 -7.72
CA GLU A 69 -11.67 -2.48 -8.08
C GLU A 69 -11.40 -3.53 -7.01
N SER A 70 -10.13 -3.65 -6.61
CA SER A 70 -9.60 -4.55 -5.58
C SER A 70 -8.55 -3.82 -4.74
N SER A 71 -8.30 -4.28 -3.52
CA SER A 71 -7.34 -3.65 -2.62
C SER A 71 -5.95 -3.52 -3.27
N GLU A 72 -5.31 -2.36 -3.16
CA GLU A 72 -3.98 -2.11 -3.73
C GLU A 72 -3.22 -0.98 -3.03
N MET A 73 -1.91 -0.85 -3.30
CA MET A 73 -1.08 0.22 -2.75
C MET A 73 -1.39 1.58 -3.38
N TYR A 74 -1.78 2.52 -2.53
CA TYR A 74 -1.91 3.94 -2.82
C TYR A 74 -0.88 4.75 -2.03
N PHE A 75 -0.78 6.02 -2.39
CA PHE A 75 0.20 6.95 -1.87
C PHE A 75 -0.46 8.30 -1.60
N ILE A 76 -0.24 8.83 -0.40
CA ILE A 76 -0.45 10.26 -0.14
C ILE A 76 0.86 10.98 -0.47
N SER A 77 0.81 11.95 -1.38
CA SER A 77 1.97 12.79 -1.73
C SER A 77 1.64 14.27 -1.58
N LEU A 78 2.66 15.09 -1.31
CA LEU A 78 2.51 16.50 -1.00
C LEU A 78 3.13 17.39 -2.08
N SER A 79 2.44 18.45 -2.49
CA SER A 79 2.97 19.42 -3.45
C SER A 79 4.26 20.06 -2.94
N GLY A 80 5.31 20.05 -3.76
CA GLY A 80 6.59 20.68 -3.41
C GLY A 80 7.41 19.93 -2.37
N SER A 81 7.02 18.70 -2.01
CA SER A 81 7.79 17.82 -1.11
C SER A 81 8.02 16.46 -1.76
N LYS A 82 9.10 15.79 -1.34
CA LYS A 82 9.38 14.38 -1.67
C LYS A 82 8.68 13.42 -0.70
N THR A 83 7.96 13.94 0.30
CA THR A 83 7.18 13.16 1.26
C THR A 83 6.11 12.33 0.55
N ILE A 84 6.17 11.02 0.77
CA ILE A 84 5.19 10.05 0.30
C ILE A 84 4.82 9.15 1.48
N ILE A 85 3.52 8.94 1.69
CA ILE A 85 2.99 8.02 2.69
C ILE A 85 2.30 6.88 1.94
N PRO A 86 2.93 5.69 1.83
CA PRO A 86 2.31 4.53 1.23
C PRO A 86 1.26 3.94 2.17
N PHE A 87 0.18 3.41 1.61
CA PHE A 87 -0.83 2.66 2.36
C PHE A 87 -1.56 1.67 1.47
N PHE A 88 -2.07 0.58 2.06
CA PHE A 88 -2.93 -0.36 1.36
C PHE A 88 -4.36 0.16 1.34
N ALA A 89 -4.85 0.55 0.18
CA ALA A 89 -6.20 1.03 -0.04
C ALA A 89 -7.21 -0.12 -0.20
N GLU A 90 -8.44 0.14 0.23
CA GLU A 90 -9.60 -0.75 0.18
C GLU A 90 -10.87 0.07 -0.08
N LYS A 91 -11.95 -0.60 -0.51
CA LYS A 91 -13.27 0.05 -0.62
C LYS A 91 -13.75 0.47 0.77
N GLY A 92 -14.38 1.64 0.86
CA GLY A 92 -14.87 2.23 2.10
C GLY A 92 -14.07 3.46 2.56
N ASP A 93 -14.17 3.75 3.86
CA ASP A 93 -13.53 4.91 4.48
C ASP A 93 -12.18 4.54 5.10
N ILE A 94 -11.13 5.24 4.67
CA ILE A 94 -9.76 5.12 5.16
C ILE A 94 -9.36 6.41 5.85
N THR A 95 -8.72 6.29 7.01
CA THR A 95 -8.14 7.43 7.74
C THR A 95 -6.62 7.36 7.71
N VAL A 96 -5.97 8.45 7.34
CA VAL A 96 -4.51 8.62 7.34
C VAL A 96 -4.14 9.85 8.15
N ASP A 97 -3.68 9.63 9.38
CA ASP A 97 -3.15 10.68 10.24
C ASP A 97 -1.63 10.62 10.27
N ALA A 98 -0.97 11.75 10.07
CA ALA A 98 0.48 11.84 10.01
C ALA A 98 1.01 13.15 10.61
N ASP A 99 2.28 13.13 10.98
CA ASP A 99 3.05 14.30 11.43
C ASP A 99 4.26 14.45 10.49
N ILE A 100 4.35 15.59 9.79
CA ILE A 100 5.37 15.79 8.75
C ILE A 100 6.80 15.70 9.31
N ASP A 101 6.98 16.04 10.58
CA ASP A 101 8.28 16.00 11.27
C ASP A 101 8.66 14.57 11.69
N ASN A 102 7.72 13.63 11.73
CA ASN A 102 7.98 12.26 12.18
C ASN A 102 7.05 11.21 11.56
N LEU A 103 7.08 11.12 10.23
CA LEU A 103 6.26 10.18 9.48
C LEU A 103 6.50 8.72 9.87
N SER A 104 7.74 8.35 10.21
CA SER A 104 8.09 6.97 10.55
C SER A 104 7.39 6.47 11.82
N LYS A 105 7.18 7.33 12.82
CA LYS A 105 6.60 6.94 14.13
C LYS A 105 5.16 7.42 14.33
N LYS A 106 4.74 8.46 13.60
CA LYS A 106 3.46 9.14 13.84
C LYS A 106 2.49 9.05 12.67
N THR A 107 2.75 8.17 11.70
CA THR A 107 1.73 7.78 10.72
C THR A 107 0.81 6.72 11.33
N LYS A 108 -0.50 6.93 11.22
CA LYS A 108 -1.52 5.96 11.62
C LYS A 108 -2.53 5.83 10.49
N ILE A 109 -2.71 4.61 10.00
CA ILE A 109 -3.65 4.30 8.93
C ILE A 109 -4.72 3.37 9.48
N LYS A 110 -5.98 3.63 9.17
CA LYS A 110 -7.14 2.82 9.60
C LYS A 110 -8.13 2.64 8.44
N GLY A 111 -8.99 1.63 8.55
CA GLY A 111 -10.04 1.36 7.57
C GLY A 111 -9.65 0.41 6.45
N SER A 112 -8.50 -0.27 6.57
CA SER A 112 -8.03 -1.26 5.60
C SER A 112 -7.51 -2.51 6.32
N LYS A 113 -8.05 -3.68 5.96
CA LYS A 113 -7.63 -4.98 6.51
C LYS A 113 -6.23 -5.35 6.01
N ASN A 114 -5.99 -5.19 4.72
CA ASN A 114 -4.69 -5.40 4.10
C ASN A 114 -3.62 -4.47 4.70
N GLN A 115 -3.97 -3.23 5.07
CA GLN A 115 -3.05 -2.34 5.76
C GLN A 115 -2.66 -2.89 7.14
N LYS A 116 -3.63 -3.42 7.91
CA LYS A 116 -3.35 -4.01 9.22
C LYS A 116 -2.44 -5.23 9.09
N LEU A 117 -2.69 -6.09 8.11
CA LEU A 117 -1.81 -7.23 7.79
C LEU A 117 -0.42 -6.75 7.35
N LEU A 118 -0.33 -5.67 6.59
CA LEU A 118 0.95 -5.10 6.17
C LEU A 118 1.76 -4.57 7.35
N GLU A 119 1.12 -3.87 8.28
CA GLU A 119 1.74 -3.38 9.52
C GLU A 119 2.21 -4.54 10.41
N GLU A 120 1.40 -5.59 10.55
CA GLU A 120 1.78 -6.80 11.27
C GLU A 120 3.01 -7.44 10.61
N TYR A 121 2.97 -7.70 9.31
CA TYR A 121 4.09 -8.24 8.56
C TYR A 121 5.36 -7.39 8.74
N GLN A 122 5.25 -6.07 8.58
CA GLN A 122 6.38 -5.15 8.74
C GLN A 122 6.98 -5.18 10.14
N SER A 123 6.17 -5.36 11.18
CA SER A 123 6.67 -5.48 12.56
C SER A 123 7.61 -6.68 12.71
N TYR A 124 7.25 -7.85 12.17
CA TYR A 124 8.12 -9.04 12.18
C TYR A 124 9.35 -8.89 11.27
N ILE A 125 9.20 -8.27 10.09
CA ILE A 125 10.33 -7.99 9.19
C ILE A 125 11.34 -7.05 9.84
N SER A 126 10.90 -6.12 10.67
CA SER A 126 11.79 -5.22 11.39
C SER A 126 12.73 -5.96 12.35
N GLU A 127 12.28 -7.05 12.98
CA GLU A 127 13.12 -7.87 13.86
C GLU A 127 14.23 -8.60 13.10
N PHE A 128 13.92 -9.16 11.92
CA PHE A 128 14.93 -9.75 11.04
C PHE A 128 15.95 -8.70 10.58
N ASN A 129 15.49 -7.50 10.22
CA ASN A 129 16.37 -6.41 9.81
C ASN A 129 17.30 -5.98 10.96
N ASN A 130 16.78 -5.85 12.19
CA ASN A 130 17.58 -5.51 13.37
C ASN A 130 18.65 -6.58 13.63
N LEU A 131 18.29 -7.85 13.56
CA LEU A 131 19.22 -8.96 13.74
C LEU A 131 20.31 -8.97 12.65
N ARG A 132 19.94 -8.74 11.39
CA ARG A 132 20.90 -8.61 10.28
C ARG A 132 21.85 -7.43 10.49
N LEU A 133 21.35 -6.29 10.97
CA LEU A 133 22.17 -5.11 11.27
C LEU A 133 23.19 -5.40 12.39
N ASN A 134 22.81 -6.18 13.40
CA ASN A 134 23.74 -6.63 14.45
C ASN A 134 24.86 -7.49 13.86
N TYR A 135 24.55 -8.50 13.04
CA TYR A 135 25.58 -9.33 12.42
C TYR A 135 26.44 -8.57 11.39
N LEU A 136 25.88 -7.57 10.71
CA LEU A 136 26.64 -6.70 9.83
C LEU A 136 27.64 -5.84 10.62
N LYS A 137 27.24 -5.37 11.82
CA LYS A 137 28.14 -4.69 12.75
C LYS A 137 29.25 -5.64 13.22
N ASP A 138 28.91 -6.86 13.65
CA ASP A 138 29.89 -7.86 14.07
C ASP A 138 30.92 -8.15 12.95
N LYS A 139 30.43 -8.28 11.71
CA LYS A 139 31.28 -8.44 10.51
C LYS A 139 32.23 -7.26 10.33
N PHE A 140 31.72 -6.03 10.47
CA PHE A 140 32.53 -4.82 10.34
C PHE A 140 33.63 -4.72 11.40
N ASP A 141 33.31 -5.06 12.64
CA ASP A 141 34.29 -5.03 13.73
C ASP A 141 35.32 -6.17 13.59
N ALA A 142 34.91 -7.35 13.09
CA ALA A 142 35.83 -8.43 12.73
C ALA A 142 36.81 -8.06 11.61
N TYR A 143 36.37 -7.30 10.59
CA TYR A 143 37.26 -6.76 9.57
C TYR A 143 38.34 -5.84 10.15
N LYS A 144 37.97 -4.95 11.08
CA LYS A 144 38.94 -4.07 11.74
C LYS A 144 39.96 -4.86 12.56
N ALA A 145 39.50 -5.92 13.23
CA ALA A 145 40.34 -6.81 14.02
C ALA A 145 41.18 -7.78 13.16
N LYS A 146 40.93 -7.87 11.84
CA LYS A 146 41.52 -8.84 10.92
C LYS A 146 41.27 -10.30 11.35
N ASP A 147 40.12 -10.55 11.99
CA ASP A 147 39.71 -11.89 12.42
C ASP A 147 38.91 -12.58 11.30
N SER A 148 39.58 -13.45 10.55
CA SER A 148 38.96 -14.17 9.42
C SER A 148 37.86 -15.15 9.85
N LEU A 149 37.97 -15.75 11.04
CA LEU A 149 36.97 -16.69 11.53
C LEU A 149 35.68 -15.96 11.92
N ALA A 150 35.81 -14.83 12.63
CA ALA A 150 34.66 -14.02 13.02
C ALA A 150 33.93 -13.42 11.81
N ILE A 151 34.65 -13.05 10.74
CA ILE A 151 34.04 -12.62 9.47
C ILE A 151 33.14 -13.74 8.90
N VAL A 152 33.67 -14.96 8.78
CA VAL A 152 32.91 -16.11 8.24
C VAL A 152 31.69 -16.44 9.10
N ILE A 153 31.81 -16.35 10.43
CA ILE A 153 30.68 -16.58 11.34
C ILE A 153 29.59 -15.53 11.14
N ALA A 154 29.96 -14.25 11.07
CA ALA A 154 29.01 -13.16 10.87
C ALA A 154 28.29 -13.27 9.51
N GLU A 155 29.02 -13.61 8.44
CA GLU A 155 28.43 -13.89 7.11
C GLU A 155 27.42 -15.04 7.16
N ARG A 156 27.79 -16.16 7.79
CA ARG A 156 26.87 -17.29 7.95
C ARG A 156 25.61 -16.92 8.72
N ASN A 157 25.72 -16.08 9.74
CA ASN A 157 24.58 -15.63 10.51
C ASN A 157 23.65 -14.71 9.71
N ILE A 158 24.21 -13.82 8.87
CA ILE A 158 23.43 -13.01 7.92
C ILE A 158 22.64 -13.93 6.98
N ASP A 159 23.30 -14.91 6.36
CA ASP A 159 22.64 -15.87 5.46
C ASP A 159 21.50 -16.65 6.15
N LEU A 160 21.69 -17.02 7.43
CA LEU A 160 20.68 -17.71 8.21
C LEU A 160 19.47 -16.81 8.51
N VAL A 161 19.70 -15.52 8.80
CA VAL A 161 18.64 -14.53 9.01
C VAL A 161 17.85 -14.32 7.72
N ASP A 162 18.54 -14.14 6.58
CA ASP A 162 17.87 -13.91 5.29
C ASP A 162 17.02 -15.12 4.89
N LYS A 163 17.53 -16.35 5.08
CA LYS A 163 16.75 -17.59 4.86
C LYS A 163 15.53 -17.70 5.79
N ARG A 164 15.65 -17.24 7.04
CA ARG A 164 14.52 -17.23 7.99
C ARG A 164 13.48 -16.19 7.60
N GLN A 165 13.90 -14.98 7.24
CA GLN A 165 13.04 -13.92 6.75
C GLN A 165 12.28 -14.37 5.50
N TYR A 166 12.97 -14.97 4.53
CA TYR A 166 12.35 -15.51 3.32
C TYR A 166 11.26 -16.54 3.62
N ARG A 167 11.56 -17.54 4.48
CA ARG A 167 10.58 -18.56 4.89
C ARG A 167 9.40 -17.95 5.65
N TYR A 168 9.65 -16.93 6.48
CA TYR A 168 8.60 -16.21 7.16
C TYR A 168 7.67 -15.52 6.16
N THR A 169 8.20 -14.76 5.19
CA THR A 169 7.41 -14.12 4.14
C THR A 169 6.60 -15.13 3.33
N LEU A 170 7.20 -16.25 2.94
CA LEU A 170 6.51 -17.32 2.22
C LEU A 170 5.34 -17.88 3.04
N ASN A 171 5.55 -18.21 4.31
CA ASN A 171 4.49 -18.71 5.19
C ASN A 171 3.40 -17.65 5.45
N TYR A 172 3.78 -16.38 5.56
CA TYR A 172 2.85 -15.27 5.73
C TYR A 172 1.94 -15.14 4.51
N CYS A 173 2.48 -15.27 3.30
CA CYS A 173 1.69 -15.30 2.06
C CYS A 173 0.73 -16.51 2.03
N PHE A 174 1.18 -17.69 2.48
CA PHE A 174 0.31 -18.86 2.58
C PHE A 174 -0.82 -18.72 3.60
N GLY A 175 -0.55 -18.07 4.73
CA GLY A 175 -1.52 -17.86 5.80
C GLY A 175 -2.58 -16.80 5.50
N ASN A 176 -2.29 -15.90 4.54
CA ASN A 176 -3.15 -14.77 4.18
C ASN A 176 -3.54 -14.78 2.69
N ALA A 177 -3.64 -15.97 2.08
CA ALA A 177 -3.93 -16.13 0.65
C ALA A 177 -5.32 -15.60 0.23
N ASP A 178 -6.20 -15.37 1.19
CA ASP A 178 -7.52 -14.77 1.07
C ASP A 178 -7.51 -13.22 1.01
N TYR A 179 -6.33 -12.59 1.12
CA TYR A 179 -6.14 -11.14 1.06
C TYR A 179 -5.13 -10.72 -0.02
N GLU A 180 -5.33 -9.53 -0.62
CA GLU A 180 -4.44 -9.00 -1.66
C GLU A 180 -3.00 -8.73 -1.21
N ILE A 181 -2.76 -8.66 0.10
CA ILE A 181 -1.41 -8.60 0.66
C ILE A 181 -0.56 -9.81 0.28
N SER A 182 -1.16 -11.00 0.14
CA SER A 182 -0.43 -12.22 -0.22
C SER A 182 0.19 -12.14 -1.62
N PRO A 183 -0.58 -11.91 -2.71
CA PRO A 183 0.02 -11.71 -4.03
C PRO A 183 0.91 -10.46 -4.09
N TYR A 184 0.59 -9.39 -3.35
CA TYR A 184 1.46 -8.21 -3.26
C TYR A 184 2.85 -8.57 -2.72
N LEU A 185 2.93 -9.17 -1.54
CA LEU A 185 4.20 -9.55 -0.91
C LEU A 185 4.95 -10.60 -1.72
N THR A 186 4.24 -11.51 -2.39
CA THR A 186 4.88 -12.48 -3.28
C THR A 186 5.62 -11.76 -4.41
N LEU A 187 4.96 -10.81 -5.08
CA LEU A 187 5.57 -10.01 -6.15
C LEU A 187 6.72 -9.12 -5.67
N THR A 188 6.61 -8.55 -4.47
CA THR A 188 7.58 -7.54 -4.00
C THR A 188 8.74 -8.11 -3.19
N ASN A 189 8.60 -9.30 -2.61
CA ASN A 189 9.58 -9.85 -1.67
C ASN A 189 10.07 -11.27 -2.03
N LEU A 190 9.40 -11.98 -2.95
CA LEU A 190 9.74 -13.36 -3.32
C LEU A 190 10.07 -13.45 -4.83
N TYR A 191 10.98 -12.61 -5.32
CA TYR A 191 11.33 -12.51 -6.75
C TYR A 191 11.99 -13.77 -7.33
N ASP A 192 12.61 -14.59 -6.49
CA ASP A 192 13.28 -15.85 -6.83
C ASP A 192 12.46 -17.08 -6.39
N LEU A 193 11.16 -16.92 -6.14
CA LEU A 193 10.29 -17.99 -5.70
C LEU A 193 10.25 -19.13 -6.72
N SER A 194 10.53 -20.36 -6.26
CA SER A 194 10.43 -21.53 -7.12
C SER A 194 8.99 -21.69 -7.66
N PRO A 195 8.79 -22.14 -8.91
CA PRO A 195 7.45 -22.34 -9.48
C PRO A 195 6.52 -23.19 -8.59
N LYS A 196 7.05 -24.23 -7.95
CA LYS A 196 6.27 -25.09 -7.04
C LYS A 196 5.62 -24.31 -5.89
N TYR A 197 6.36 -23.40 -5.26
CA TYR A 197 5.80 -22.60 -4.17
C TYR A 197 4.82 -21.55 -4.71
N MET A 198 5.13 -20.95 -5.87
CA MET A 198 4.23 -20.02 -6.56
C MET A 198 2.86 -20.68 -6.82
N ASP A 199 2.85 -21.86 -7.43
CA ASP A 199 1.65 -22.64 -7.73
C ASP A 199 0.84 -22.93 -6.46
N THR A 200 1.54 -23.27 -5.37
CA THR A 200 0.89 -23.56 -4.08
C THR A 200 0.20 -22.31 -3.51
N ILE A 201 0.80 -21.12 -3.63
CA ILE A 201 0.18 -19.87 -3.15
C ILE A 201 -1.06 -19.59 -4.02
N ILE A 202 -0.91 -19.63 -5.35
CA ILE A 202 -2.00 -19.36 -6.31
C ILE A 202 -3.18 -20.32 -6.10
N GLN A 203 -2.93 -21.61 -5.84
CA GLN A 203 -3.99 -22.60 -5.60
C GLN A 203 -4.82 -22.29 -4.35
N LYS A 204 -4.21 -21.71 -3.31
CA LYS A 204 -4.91 -21.30 -2.09
C LYS A 204 -5.70 -20.00 -2.23
N MET A 205 -5.38 -19.17 -3.23
CA MET A 205 -6.09 -17.90 -3.44
C MET A 205 -7.52 -18.16 -3.92
N PRO A 206 -8.54 -17.52 -3.32
CA PRO A 206 -9.88 -17.52 -3.88
C PRO A 206 -9.95 -16.70 -5.17
N ASP A 207 -10.99 -16.91 -5.98
CA ASP A 207 -11.12 -16.25 -7.28
C ASP A 207 -11.19 -14.72 -7.17
N SER A 208 -11.70 -14.17 -6.07
CA SER A 208 -11.66 -12.73 -5.79
C SER A 208 -10.23 -12.18 -5.75
N ILE A 209 -9.31 -12.93 -5.13
CA ILE A 209 -7.90 -12.54 -5.03
C ILE A 209 -7.15 -12.81 -6.33
N LYS A 210 -7.41 -13.94 -7.00
CA LYS A 210 -6.82 -14.22 -8.32
C LYS A 210 -7.18 -13.14 -9.35
N ASN A 211 -8.41 -12.62 -9.30
CA ASN A 211 -8.88 -11.58 -10.20
C ASN A 211 -8.52 -10.14 -9.76
N SER A 212 -7.89 -9.97 -8.58
CA SER A 212 -7.39 -8.69 -8.09
C SER A 212 -6.19 -8.18 -8.92
N LYS A 213 -5.83 -6.92 -8.75
CA LYS A 213 -4.65 -6.32 -9.41
C LYS A 213 -3.38 -7.13 -9.23
N TYR A 214 -3.07 -7.54 -7.99
CA TYR A 214 -1.85 -8.28 -7.71
C TYR A 214 -1.98 -9.77 -8.04
N GLY A 215 -3.16 -10.37 -7.86
CA GLY A 215 -3.40 -11.76 -8.27
C GLY A 215 -3.18 -11.96 -9.77
N LYS A 216 -3.74 -11.09 -10.61
CA LYS A 216 -3.54 -11.12 -12.07
C LYS A 216 -2.06 -10.98 -12.45
N LYS A 217 -1.34 -10.07 -11.78
CA LYS A 217 0.10 -9.87 -12.01
C LYS A 217 0.97 -11.05 -11.57
N LEU A 218 0.50 -11.85 -10.60
CA LEU A 218 1.22 -13.01 -10.12
C LEU A 218 1.02 -14.23 -11.03
N ILE A 219 -0.14 -14.32 -11.68
CA ILE A 219 -0.53 -15.44 -12.55
C ILE A 219 0.00 -15.23 -13.98
N ASN A 220 0.08 -13.97 -14.43
CA ASN A 220 0.60 -13.58 -15.75
C ASN A 220 2.13 -13.50 -15.75
#